data_AF-A0A2G2LDM4-F1
#
_entry.id   AF-A0A2G2LDM4-F1
#
_cell.length_a   1.000
_cell.length_b   1.000
_cell.length_c   1.000
_cell.angle_alpha   90.00
_cell.angle_beta   90.00
_cell.angle_gamma   90.00
#
_symmetry.space_group_name_H-M   'P 1'
#
loop_
_entity.id
_entity.type
_entity.pdbx_description
1 polymer ?
#
loop_
_entity_poly.entity_id
_entity_poly.type
_entity_poly.pdbx_seq_one_letter_code
_entity_poly.pdbx_strand_id
1 'polypeptide(L)' 'EVMRQRPIVTIALITKLCETTVPTATNALGNLEKLGIVHEVTGKERGRVYAYTKYLEVLDEGTDPIV' A
#
# COMPACT_ATOMS: atom_id res chain seq x y z
N GLU A 1 -12.05 1.86 1.17
CA GLU A 1 -12.00 3.33 1.30
C GLU A 1 -10.62 3.88 1.69
N VAL A 2 -10.04 3.47 2.84
CA VAL A 2 -8.78 4.03 3.38
C VAL A 2 -7.65 4.19 2.35
N MET A 3 -7.30 3.13 1.60
CA MET A 3 -6.17 3.16 0.65
C MET A 3 -6.44 4.00 -0.61
N ARG A 4 -7.70 4.22 -0.98
CA ARG A 4 -8.06 5.11 -2.09
C ARG A 4 -7.84 6.58 -1.73
N GLN A 5 -8.07 6.93 -0.47
CA GLN A 5 -7.87 8.29 0.04
C GLN A 5 -6.43 8.53 0.52
N ARG A 6 -5.72 7.46 0.88
CA ARG A 6 -4.36 7.48 1.39
C ARG A 6 -3.53 6.48 0.59
N PRO A 7 -2.87 6.92 -0.49
CA PRO A 7 -2.14 6.02 -1.36
C PRO A 7 -0.91 5.40 -0.69
N ILE A 8 -0.48 5.93 0.47
CA ILE A 8 0.64 5.42 1.27
C ILE A 8 0.12 5.07 2.66
N VAL A 9 0.28 3.81 3.06
CA VAL A 9 -0.19 3.30 4.35
C VAL A 9 0.84 2.41 5.03
N THR A 10 0.76 2.32 6.36
CA THR A 10 1.52 1.35 7.17
C THR A 10 0.58 0.39 7.87
N ILE A 11 1.11 -0.74 8.33
CA ILE A 11 0.36 -1.70 9.17
C ILE A 11 -0.25 -0.98 10.39
N ALA A 12 0.52 -0.11 11.05
CA ALA A 12 0.04 0.65 12.21
C ALA A 12 -1.12 1.59 11.86
N LEU A 13 -1.07 2.25 10.70
CA LEU A 13 -2.15 3.13 10.24
C LEU A 13 -3.42 2.33 9.93
N ILE A 14 -3.31 1.19 9.24
CA ILE A 14 -4.47 0.32 8.93
C ILE A 14 -5.08 -0.25 10.20
N THR A 15 -4.24 -0.69 11.15
CA THR A 15 -4.67 -1.18 12.47
C THR A 15 -5.54 -0.13 13.17
N LYS A 16 -5.08 1.14 13.18
CA LYS A 16 -5.80 2.26 13.81
C LYS A 16 -7.09 2.64 13.08
N LEU A 17 -7.06 2.74 11.75
CA LEU A 17 -8.19 3.25 10.96
C LEU A 17 -9.30 2.21 10.76
N CYS A 18 -8.94 0.94 10.68
CA CYS A 18 -9.89 -0.16 10.48
C CYS A 18 -10.24 -0.87 11.80
N GLU A 19 -9.82 -0.33 12.95
CA GLU A 19 -10.04 -0.89 14.29
C GLU A 19 -9.75 -2.40 14.35
N THR A 20 -8.63 -2.80 13.73
CA THR A 20 -8.24 -4.20 13.57
C THR A 20 -6.96 -4.51 14.33
N THR A 21 -6.51 -5.76 14.29
CA THR A 21 -5.25 -6.17 14.94
C THR A 21 -4.09 -6.14 13.95
N VAL A 22 -2.87 -6.04 14.48
CA VAL A 22 -1.64 -6.08 13.67
C VAL A 22 -1.55 -7.36 12.80
N PRO A 23 -1.82 -8.58 13.32
CA PRO A 23 -1.85 -9.79 12.49
C PRO A 23 -2.89 -9.72 11.36
N THR A 24 -4.09 -9.22 11.66
CA THR A 24 -5.15 -9.06 10.65
C THR A 24 -4.75 -8.07 9.55
N ALA A 25 -4.24 -6.89 9.94
CA ALA A 25 -3.78 -5.87 9.01
C ALA A 25 -2.62 -6.37 8.13
N THR A 26 -1.67 -7.12 8.72
CA THR A 26 -0.54 -7.72 8.02
C THR A 26 -1.02 -8.73 6.97
N ASN A 27 -1.92 -9.64 7.35
CA ASN A 27 -2.47 -10.63 6.43
C ASN A 27 -3.29 -9.98 5.30
N ALA A 28 -4.09 -8.97 5.63
CA ALA A 28 -4.87 -8.22 4.65
C ALA A 28 -3.95 -7.53 3.62
N LEU A 29 -2.93 -6.81 4.09
CA LEU A 29 -1.94 -6.15 3.22
C LEU A 29 -1.17 -7.16 2.37
N GLY A 30 -0.76 -8.29 2.94
CA GLY A 30 -0.10 -9.36 2.19
C GLY A 30 -0.98 -9.98 1.10
N ASN A 31 -2.29 -10.12 1.35
CA ASN A 31 -3.23 -10.60 0.34
C ASN A 31 -3.45 -9.55 -0.77
N LEU A 32 -3.58 -8.28 -0.41
CA LEU A 32 -3.69 -7.18 -1.38
C LEU A 32 -2.43 -7.03 -2.23
N GLU A 33 -1.26 -7.26 -1.63
CA GLU A 33 0.04 -7.27 -2.32
C GLU A 33 0.11 -8.40 -3.35
N LYS A 34 -0.31 -9.63 -2.98
CA LYS A 34 -0.40 -10.76 -3.92
C LYS A 34 -1.37 -10.52 -5.07
N LEU A 35 -2.43 -9.74 -4.84
CA LEU A 35 -3.40 -9.35 -5.86
C LEU A 35 -2.92 -8.16 -6.72
N GLY A 36 -1.73 -7.61 -6.45
CA GLY A 36 -1.19 -6.45 -7.17
C GLY A 36 -1.90 -5.13 -6.87
N ILE A 37 -2.69 -5.07 -5.79
CA ILE A 37 -3.47 -3.87 -5.42
C ILE A 37 -2.60 -2.87 -4.64
N VAL A 38 -1.63 -3.37 -3.91
CA VAL A 38 -0.62 -2.57 -3.20
C VAL A 38 0.76 -3.16 -3.43
N HIS A 39 1.81 -2.35 -3.26
CA HIS A 39 3.19 -2.80 -3.23
C HIS A 39 3.89 -2.29 -1.99
N GLU A 40 4.69 -3.15 -1.36
CA GLU A 40 5.60 -2.70 -0.32
C GLU A 40 6.80 -1.96 -0.93
N VAL A 41 7.16 -0.82 -0.33
CA VAL A 41 8.13 0.11 -0.92
C VAL A 41 9.38 0.34 -0.07
N THR A 42 9.51 -0.31 1.10
CA THR A 42 10.63 -0.09 2.03
C THR A 42 11.65 -1.23 2.06
N GLY A 43 11.28 -2.46 1.72
CA GLY A 43 12.13 -3.65 1.82
C GLY A 43 12.47 -4.06 3.26
N LYS A 44 11.77 -3.54 4.27
CA LYS A 44 12.10 -3.73 5.70
C LYS A 44 11.23 -4.78 6.38
N GLU A 45 11.76 -5.40 7.44
CA GLU A 45 10.98 -6.32 8.29
C GLU A 45 10.00 -5.61 9.23
N ARG A 46 10.30 -4.37 9.63
CA ARG A 46 9.47 -3.56 10.54
C ARG A 46 9.21 -2.18 9.94
N GLY A 47 8.02 -1.64 10.22
CA GLY A 47 7.61 -0.34 9.69
C GLY A 47 7.37 -0.35 8.18
N ARG A 48 6.97 -1.50 7.61
CA ARG A 48 6.63 -1.66 6.19
C ARG A 48 5.64 -0.58 5.75
N VAL A 49 5.94 0.05 4.63
CA VAL A 49 5.07 1.01 3.96
C VAL A 49 4.56 0.38 2.68
N TYR A 50 3.27 0.51 2.45
CA TYR A 50 2.58 0.00 1.27
C TYR A 50 2.03 1.16 0.47
N ALA A 51 2.27 1.14 -0.83
CA ALA A 51 1.74 2.07 -1.80
C ALA A 51 0.60 1.43 -2.60
N TYR A 52 -0.47 2.18 -2.88
CA TYR A 52 -1.59 1.73 -3.69
C TYR A 52 -1.21 1.76 -5.18
N THR A 53 -1.21 0.59 -5.84
CA THR A 53 -0.66 0.41 -7.18
C THR A 53 -1.31 1.31 -8.22
N LYS A 54 -2.65 1.39 -8.22
CA LYS A 54 -3.41 2.23 -9.15
C LYS A 54 -3.11 3.73 -9.01
N TYR A 55 -2.66 4.18 -7.85
CA TYR A 55 -2.24 5.58 -7.68
C TYR A 55 -0.86 5.81 -8.30
N LEU A 56 0.04 4.83 -8.19
CA LEU A 56 1.36 4.90 -8.81
C LEU A 56 1.26 4.82 -10.34
N GLU A 57 0.41 3.95 -10.88
CA GLU A 57 0.17 3.84 -12.34
C GLU A 57 -0.32 5.15 -12.96
N VAL A 58 -1.27 5.83 -12.30
CA VAL A 58 -1.77 7.15 -12.76
C VAL A 58 -0.70 8.24 -12.67
N LEU A 59 0.23 8.13 -11.72
CA LEU A 59 1.36 9.06 -11.63
C LEU A 59 2.41 8.78 -12.72
N ASP A 60 2.53 7.52 -13.14
CA ASP A 60 3.49 7.05 -14.14
C ASP A 60 3.02 7.33 -15.59
N GLU A 61 1.71 7.40 -15.83
CA GLU A 61 1.06 7.71 -17.14
C GLU A 61 1.44 9.07 -17.76
N GLY A 62 2.30 9.86 -17.12
CA GLY A 62 2.84 11.12 -17.67
C GLY A 62 4.36 11.26 -17.60
N THR A 63 5.08 10.23 -17.16
CA THR A 63 6.55 10.24 -17.01
C THR A 63 7.28 9.38 -18.03
N ASP A 64 6.59 8.93 -19.08
CA ASP A 64 7.26 8.32 -20.23
C ASP A 64 8.38 9.24 -20.71
N PRO A 65 9.65 8.77 -20.73
CA PRO A 65 10.73 9.55 -21.30
C PRO A 65 10.36 9.86 -22.74
N ILE A 66 10.32 11.15 -23.08
CA ILE A 66 10.30 11.56 -24.48
C ILE A 66 11.63 11.07 -25.07
N VAL A 67 11.57 9.92 -25.76
CA VAL A 67 12.69 9.34 -26.51
C VAL A 67 13.03 10.19 -27.72
#